data_AF-A0A349UJ43-F1
#
_entry.id   AF-A0A349UJ43-F1
#
_cell.length_a   1.000
_cell.length_b   1.000
_cell.length_c   1.000
_cell.angle_alpha   90.00
_cell.angle_beta   90.00
_cell.angle_gamma   90.00
#
_symmetry.space_group_name_H-M   'P 1'
#
loop_
_entity.id
_entity.type
_entity.pdbx_description
1 polymer ?
#
loop_
_entity_poly.entity_id
_entity_poly.type
_entity_poly.pdbx_seq_one_letter_code
_entity_poly.pdbx_strand_id
1 'polypeptide(L)' 'GKTHLLMATSQKITSDRKDAAICYLSCETFVNHFIEAVEQGRLQDFRYRYRHADVLVID' A
#
# COMPACT_ATOMS: atom_id res chain seq x y z
N GLY A 1 12.52 12.02 9.06
CA GLY A 1 13.40 11.57 7.96
C GLY A 1 12.78 10.47 7.12
N LYS A 2 12.42 9.33 7.71
CA LYS A 2 11.96 8.12 7.01
C LYS A 2 10.69 8.33 6.17
N THR A 3 9.60 8.81 6.79
CA THR A 3 8.34 9.14 6.11
C THR A 3 8.53 10.14 4.98
N HIS A 4 9.40 11.13 5.18
CA HIS A 4 9.68 12.16 4.18
C HIS A 4 10.39 11.58 2.95
N LEU A 5 11.32 10.65 3.14
CA LEU A 5 12.01 9.96 2.05
C LEU A 5 11.06 9.03 1.28
N LEU A 6 10.19 8.32 1.98
CA LEU A 6 9.16 7.48 1.38
C LEU A 6 8.20 8.33 0.53
N MET A 7 7.74 9.46 1.06
CA MET A 7 6.84 10.35 0.34
C MET A 7 7.50 11.04 -0.86
N ALA A 8 8.77 11.44 -0.75
CA ALA A 8 9.54 11.98 -1.86
C ALA A 8 9.73 10.94 -2.99
N THR A 9 9.99 9.69 -2.63
CA THR A 9 10.11 8.58 -3.60
C THR A 9 8.77 8.33 -4.30
N SER A 10 7.67 8.28 -3.56
CA SER A 10 6.32 8.15 -4.12
C SER A 10 5.97 9.31 -5.06
N GLN A 11 6.25 10.55 -4.66
CA GLN A 11 6.02 11.72 -5.51
C GLN A 11 6.82 11.68 -6.81
N LYS A 12 8.09 11.23 -6.74
CA LYS A 12 8.92 11.10 -7.93
C LYS A 12 8.38 10.04 -8.89
N ILE A 13 7.83 8.94 -8.37
CA ILE A 13 7.18 7.92 -9.18
C ILE A 13 5.90 8.48 -9.83
N THR A 14 5.06 9.21 -9.08
CA THR A 14 3.85 9.86 -9.65
C THR A 14 4.18 10.93 -10.69
N SER A 15 5.30 11.65 -10.53
CA SER A 15 5.71 12.66 -11.53
C SER A 15 6.12 12.03 -12.85
N ASP A 16 6.75 10.85 -12.79
CA ASP A 16 7.27 10.14 -13.96
C ASP A 16 6.20 9.21 -14.58
N ARG A 17 5.27 8.70 -13.76
CA ARG A 17 4.11 7.88 -14.14
C ARG A 17 2.85 8.36 -13.45
N LYS A 18 2.06 9.19 -14.14
CA LYS A 18 0.84 9.80 -13.59
C LYS A 18 -0.28 8.80 -13.29
N ASP A 19 -0.20 7.62 -13.87
CA ASP A 19 -1.14 6.51 -13.77
C ASP A 19 -0.71 5.44 -12.73
N ALA A 20 0.45 5.62 -12.07
CA ALA A 20 0.93 4.68 -11.07
C ALA A 20 0.00 4.61 -9.85
N ALA A 21 -0.46 3.40 -9.53
CA ALA A 21 -1.27 3.12 -8.35
C ALA A 21 -0.38 3.01 -7.10
N ILE A 22 -0.28 4.09 -6.33
CA ILE A 22 0.49 4.14 -5.09
C ILE A 22 -0.43 3.90 -3.89
N CYS A 23 -0.11 2.89 -3.07
CA CYS A 23 -0.81 2.58 -1.83
C CYS A 23 0.09 2.93 -0.64
N TYR A 24 -0.34 3.87 0.20
CA TYR A 24 0.34 4.24 1.44
C TYR A 24 -0.54 3.89 2.63
N LEU A 25 -0.02 3.15 3.60
CA LEU A 25 -0.74 2.80 4.83
C LEU A 25 0.22 2.53 5.98
N SER A 26 -0.30 2.52 7.21
CA SER A 26 0.52 2.16 8.35
C SER A 26 0.70 0.65 8.49
N CYS A 27 1.75 0.23 9.20
CA CYS A 27 1.93 -1.17 9.60
C CYS A 27 0.68 -1.72 10.33
N GLU A 28 0.10 -0.92 11.23
CA GLU A 28 -1.11 -1.27 11.98
C GLU A 28 -2.32 -1.48 11.07
N THR A 29 -2.57 -0.56 10.13
CA THR A 29 -3.67 -0.70 9.17
C THR A 29 -3.51 -1.94 8.29
N PHE A 30 -2.28 -2.23 7.85
CA PHE A 30 -2.02 -3.42 7.03
C PHE A 30 -2.33 -4.70 7.79
N VAL A 31 -1.90 -4.79 9.05
CA VAL A 31 -2.18 -5.95 9.92
C VAL A 31 -3.66 -6.09 10.21
N ASN A 32 -4.38 -5.00 10.51
CA ASN A 32 -5.82 -5.04 10.76
C ASN A 32 -6.59 -5.53 9.53
N HIS A 33 -6.28 -5.02 8.33
CA HIS A 33 -6.89 -5.52 7.10
C HIS A 33 -6.56 -6.99 6.82
N PHE A 34 -5.36 -7.44 7.20
CA PHE A 34 -4.98 -8.84 7.05
C PHE A 34 -5.81 -9.73 7.98
N ILE A 35 -5.95 -9.35 9.25
CA ILE A 35 -6.75 -10.07 10.24
C ILE A 35 -8.22 -10.14 9.78
N GLU A 36 -8.82 -9.01 9.41
CA GLU A 36 -10.20 -8.98 8.90
C GLU A 36 -10.39 -9.87 7.67
N ALA A 37 -9.43 -9.87 6.75
CA ALA A 37 -9.49 -10.71 5.56
C ALA A 37 -9.37 -12.20 5.87
N VAL A 38 -8.61 -12.58 6.91
CA VAL A 38 -8.55 -13.95 7.40
C VAL A 38 -9.87 -14.35 8.06
N GLU A 39 -10.39 -13.53 8.96
CA GLU A 39 -11.63 -13.79 9.70
C GLU A 39 -12.84 -13.94 8.77
N GLN A 40 -12.90 -13.13 7.72
CA GLN A 40 -14.01 -13.12 6.77
C GLN A 40 -13.79 -14.07 5.58
N GLY A 41 -12.67 -14.79 5.52
CA GLY A 41 -12.32 -15.65 4.40
C GLY A 41 -12.05 -14.89 3.08
N ARG A 42 -11.79 -13.59 3.15
CA ARG A 42 -11.56 -12.68 2.01
C ARG A 42 -10.09 -12.42 1.70
N LEU A 43 -9.22 -13.40 1.95
CA LEU A 43 -7.78 -13.31 1.67
C LEU A 43 -7.45 -13.01 0.20
N GLN A 44 -8.32 -13.38 -0.73
CA GLN A 44 -8.13 -13.04 -2.15
C GLN A 44 -8.27 -11.54 -2.39
N ASP A 45 -9.28 -10.90 -1.79
CA ASP A 45 -9.53 -9.46 -1.93
C ASP A 45 -8.39 -8.64 -1.31
N PHE A 46 -7.91 -9.06 -0.13
CA PHE A 46 -6.71 -8.49 0.49
C PHE A 46 -5.52 -8.54 -0.46
N ARG A 47 -5.21 -9.72 -1.01
CA ARG A 47 -4.08 -9.89 -1.93
C ARG A 47 -4.24 -9.06 -3.19
N TYR A 48 -5.45 -9.01 -3.77
CA TYR A 48 -5.74 -8.20 -4.95
C TYR A 48 -5.48 -6.71 -4.67
N ARG A 49 -6.02 -6.19 -3.55
CA ARG A 49 -5.88 -4.79 -3.17
C ARG A 49 -4.43 -4.34 -3.03
N TYR A 50 -3.57 -5.17 -2.46
CA TYR A 50 -2.17 -4.81 -2.21
C TYR A 50 -1.22 -5.18 -3.35
N ARG A 51 -1.54 -6.19 -4.18
CA ARG A 51 -0.71 -6.56 -5.34
C ARG A 51 -1.05 -5.81 -6.62
N HIS A 52 -2.21 -5.16 -6.69
CA HIS A 52 -2.56 -4.31 -7.83
C HIS A 52 -1.93 -2.90 -7.71
N ALA A 53 -1.31 -2.57 -6.58
CA ALA A 53 -0.55 -1.34 -6.46
C ALA A 53 0.80 -1.47 -7.19
N ASP A 54 1.18 -0.46 -7.97
CA ASP A 54 2.51 -0.34 -8.56
C ASP A 54 3.57 -0.05 -7.49
N VAL A 55 3.16 0.66 -6.43
CA VAL A 55 4.00 0.99 -5.28
C VAL A 55 3.20 0.79 -4.00
N LEU A 56 3.72 -0.05 -3.10
CA LEU A 56 3.19 -0.24 -1.76
C LEU A 56 4.17 0.34 -0.74
N VAL A 57 3.72 1.34 0.00
CA VAL A 57 4.48 2.00 1.06
C VAL A 57 3.83 1.72 2.40
N ILE A 58 4.60 1.14 3.32
CA ILE A 58 4.16 0.82 4.66
C ILE A 58 5.07 1.56 5.65
N ASP A 59 4.49 2.37 6.54
CA ASP A 59 5.19 3.08 7.64
C ASP A 59 4.64 2.64 9.00
#